data_AF-A0A2Z4RLU7-F1
#
_entry.id   AF-A0A2Z4RLU7-F1
#
_cell.length_a   1.000
_cell.length_b   1.000
_cell.length_c   1.000
_cell.angle_alpha   90.00
_cell.angle_beta   90.00
_cell.angle_gamma   90.00
#
_symmetry.space_group_name_H-M   'P 1'
#
loop_
_entity.id
_entity.type
_entity.pdbx_description
1 polymer ?
#
loop_
_entity_poly.entity_id
_entity_poly.type
_entity_poly.pdbx_seq_one_letter_code
_entity_poly.pdbx_strand_id
1 'polypeptide(L)'
;MSIETKDWTAQIDRMPGNQSFRVHGTVTVAHTGVAPRLEHMKLQDKSFNIRLELKLETSNEASLQVVTEKPVEFKVMGNSNVTGVSIYHEGKLLHKIDNIMITD
;
A
#
# COMPACT_ATOMS: atom_id res chain seq x y z
N MET A 1 17.93 -0.38 7.48
CA MET A 1 17.41 0.94 7.10
C MET A 1 15.94 0.99 7.46
N SER A 2 15.45 2.11 7.98
CA SER A 2 14.02 2.39 8.13
C SER A 2 13.59 3.26 6.97
N ILE A 3 12.59 2.81 6.22
CA ILE A 3 11.94 3.62 5.19
C ILE A 3 10.92 4.56 5.85
N GLU A 4 10.91 5.82 5.45
CA GLU A 4 9.93 6.79 5.96
C GLU A 4 8.63 6.65 5.15
N THR A 5 7.52 6.47 5.87
CA THR A 5 6.19 6.34 5.28
C THR A 5 5.16 7.03 6.17
N LYS A 6 4.09 7.55 5.58
CA LYS A 6 3.04 8.28 6.30
C LYS A 6 1.69 8.18 5.59
N ASP A 7 0.65 8.71 6.24
CA ASP A 7 -0.70 8.89 5.67
C ASP A 7 -1.35 7.60 5.16
N TRP A 8 -1.07 6.48 5.85
CA TRP A 8 -1.63 5.18 5.55
C TRP A 8 -3.12 5.12 5.88
N THR A 9 -3.93 4.77 4.87
CA THR A 9 -5.37 4.58 5.01
C THR A 9 -5.82 3.37 4.19
N ALA A 10 -6.90 2.74 4.65
CA ALA A 10 -7.57 1.67 3.92
C ALA A 10 -9.05 1.96 3.87
N GLN A 11 -9.66 1.70 2.72
CA GLN A 11 -11.08 1.94 2.49
C GLN A 11 -11.73 0.79 1.71
N ILE A 12 -12.94 0.46 2.11
CA ILE A 12 -13.89 -0.35 1.35
C ILE A 12 -15.00 0.57 0.85
N ASP A 13 -15.06 0.77 -0.45
CA ASP A 13 -16.17 1.41 -1.15
C ASP A 13 -17.19 0.31 -1.52
N ARG A 14 -18.40 0.42 -1.00
CA ARG A 14 -19.55 -0.44 -1.26
C ARG A 14 -20.62 0.25 -2.08
N MET A 15 -20.42 1.52 -2.45
CA MET A 15 -21.37 2.26 -3.26
C MET A 15 -21.68 1.49 -4.56
N PRO A 16 -22.94 1.44 -5.00
CA PRO A 16 -23.31 0.79 -6.24
C PRO A 16 -22.52 1.33 -7.44
N GLY A 17 -21.98 0.43 -8.28
CA GLY A 17 -21.29 0.79 -9.52
C GLY A 17 -19.77 1.02 -9.41
N ASN A 18 -19.20 1.17 -8.20
CA ASN A 18 -17.76 1.36 -8.02
C ASN A 18 -17.19 0.61 -6.79
N GLN A 19 -17.77 -0.54 -6.47
CA GLN A 19 -17.31 -1.35 -5.34
C GLN A 19 -15.82 -1.65 -5.46
N SER A 20 -15.04 -1.26 -4.46
CA SER A 20 -13.60 -1.45 -4.47
C SER A 20 -13.01 -1.43 -3.07
N PHE A 21 -11.88 -2.10 -2.93
CA PHE A 21 -11.01 -1.97 -1.77
C PHE A 21 -9.74 -1.24 -2.19
N ARG A 22 -9.34 -0.23 -1.41
CA ARG A 22 -8.13 0.54 -1.64
C ARG A 22 -7.31 0.72 -0.38
N VAL A 23 -5.99 0.69 -0.53
CA VAL A 23 -5.00 1.08 0.47
C VAL A 23 -4.15 2.17 -0.15
N HIS A 24 -3.99 3.28 0.55
CA HIS A 24 -3.18 4.42 0.11
C HIS A 24 -2.20 4.81 1.19
N GLY A 25 -1.02 5.26 0.78
CA GLY A 25 -0.02 5.84 1.68
C GLY A 25 1.00 6.65 0.90
N THR A 26 1.90 7.30 1.62
CA THR A 26 3.00 8.08 1.06
C THR A 26 4.33 7.51 1.53
N VAL A 27 5.26 7.35 0.59
CA VAL A 27 6.58 6.76 0.83
C VAL A 27 7.66 7.76 0.42
N THR A 28 8.59 8.05 1.33
CA THR A 28 9.78 8.84 1.03
C THR A 28 10.79 7.94 0.32
N VAL A 29 11.21 8.35 -0.87
CA VAL A 29 12.20 7.65 -1.68
C VAL A 29 13.45 8.49 -1.88
N ALA A 30 14.59 7.83 -2.10
CA ALA A 30 15.89 8.49 -2.21
C ALA A 30 16.01 9.42 -3.44
N HIS A 31 15.33 9.09 -4.54
CA HIS A 31 15.35 9.86 -5.78
C HIS A 31 14.10 9.61 -6.62
N THR A 32 13.83 10.48 -7.62
CA THR A 32 12.58 10.41 -8.40
C THR A 32 12.46 9.16 -9.26
N GLY A 33 13.57 8.46 -9.52
CA GLY A 33 13.63 7.22 -10.29
C GLY A 33 13.19 5.97 -9.51
N VAL A 34 12.97 6.07 -8.20
CA VAL A 34 12.41 4.98 -7.40
C VAL A 34 10.88 5.06 -7.41
N ALA A 35 10.23 3.98 -7.81
CA ALA A 35 8.78 3.84 -7.82
C ALA A 35 8.32 2.88 -6.71
N PRO A 36 7.60 3.36 -5.69
CA PRO A 36 6.98 2.49 -4.69
C PRO A 36 5.78 1.76 -5.30
N ARG A 37 5.62 0.48 -4.98
CA ARG A 37 4.47 -0.35 -5.36
C ARG A 37 4.03 -1.22 -4.21
N LEU A 38 2.72 -1.41 -4.09
CA LEU A 38 2.13 -2.37 -3.17
C LEU A 38 1.69 -3.60 -3.95
N GLU A 39 2.08 -4.76 -3.46
CA GLU A 39 1.67 -6.05 -4.03
C GLU A 39 1.08 -6.95 -2.96
N HIS A 40 0.15 -7.81 -3.34
CA HIS A 40 -0.31 -8.89 -2.46
C HIS A 40 0.84 -9.85 -2.14
N MET A 41 1.02 -10.13 -0.85
CA MET A 41 1.91 -11.21 -0.43
C MET A 41 1.27 -12.57 -0.77
N LYS A 42 2.09 -13.49 -1.29
CA LYS A 42 1.69 -14.89 -1.55
C LYS A 42 1.29 -15.64 -0.27
N LEU A 43 1.97 -15.33 0.83
CA LEU A 43 1.66 -15.90 2.14
C LEU A 43 0.62 -15.03 2.83
N GLN A 44 -0.66 -15.35 2.63
CA GLN A 44 -1.73 -14.81 3.46
C GLN A 44 -1.95 -15.75 4.65
N ASP A 45 -2.25 -15.16 5.81
CA ASP A 45 -2.83 -15.95 6.88
C ASP A 45 -4.29 -16.28 6.54
N LYS A 46 -4.90 -17.22 7.27
CA LYS A 46 -6.31 -17.58 7.07
C LYS A 46 -7.29 -16.51 7.59
N SER A 47 -6.81 -15.31 7.94
CA SER A 47 -7.66 -14.24 8.45
C SER A 47 -8.12 -13.32 7.32
N PHE A 48 -9.12 -12.49 7.61
CA PHE A 48 -9.54 -11.41 6.71
C PHE A 48 -8.56 -10.21 6.71
N ASN A 49 -7.35 -10.38 7.28
CA ASN A 49 -6.28 -9.40 7.20
C ASN A 49 -5.49 -9.57 5.91
N ILE A 50 -5.46 -8.54 5.08
CA ILE A 50 -4.70 -8.55 3.84
C ILE A 50 -3.24 -8.20 4.14
N ARG A 51 -2.31 -8.97 3.56
CA ARG A 51 -0.88 -8.70 3.68
C ARG A 51 -0.36 -8.15 2.36
N LEU A 52 0.19 -6.94 2.42
CA LEU A 52 0.79 -6.24 1.29
C LEU A 52 2.29 -6.12 1.49
N GLU A 53 3.06 -6.28 0.42
CA GLU A 53 4.48 -5.97 0.37
C GLU A 53 4.68 -4.64 -0.36
N LEU A 54 5.37 -3.70 0.29
CA LEU A 54 5.87 -2.48 -0.32
C LEU A 54 7.21 -2.78 -1.01
N LYS A 55 7.21 -2.73 -2.33
CA LYS A 55 8.41 -2.84 -3.16
C LYS A 55 8.83 -1.48 -3.65
N LEU A 56 10.14 -1.26 -3.69
CA LEU A 56 10.76 -0.11 -4.31
C LEU A 56 11.44 -0.56 -5.60
N GLU A 57 10.91 -0.13 -6.74
CA GLU A 57 11.48 -0.44 -8.05
C GLU A 57 12.28 0.75 -8.55
N THR A 58 13.57 0.56 -8.80
CA THR A 58 14.43 1.61 -9.34
C THR A 58 14.43 1.56 -10.87
N SER A 59 14.06 2.67 -11.51
CA SER A 59 14.22 2.84 -12.95
C SER A 59 15.70 3.04 -13.32
N ASN A 60 16.11 2.49 -14.46
CA ASN A 60 17.44 2.71 -15.04
C ASN A 60 17.54 4.03 -15.82
N GLU A 61 16.46 4.79 -15.92
CA GLU A 61 16.44 6.10 -16.58
C GLU A 61 17.10 7.18 -15.71
N ALA A 62 17.60 8.23 -16.36
CA ALA A 62 18.11 9.40 -15.67
C ALA A 62 17.02 10.00 -14.77
N SER A 63 17.32 10.17 -13.50
CA SER A 63 16.40 10.72 -12.51
C SER A 63 17.07 11.77 -11.64
N LEU A 64 16.26 12.68 -11.10
CA LEU A 64 16.74 13.72 -10.20
C LEU A 64 17.14 13.10 -8.87
N GLN A 65 18.38 13.35 -8.45
CA GLN A 65 18.97 12.87 -7.20
C GLN A 65 18.47 13.72 -6.03
N VAL A 66 17.18 13.60 -5.71
CA VAL A 66 16.52 14.34 -4.64
C VAL A 66 15.56 13.46 -3.87
N VAL A 67 15.68 13.48 -2.54
CA VAL A 67 14.74 12.79 -1.66
C VAL A 67 13.34 13.38 -1.87
N THR A 68 12.38 12.53 -2.16
CA THR A 68 11.03 12.97 -2.54
C THR A 68 9.97 12.00 -2.02
N GLU A 69 8.79 12.53 -1.75
CA GLU A 69 7.64 11.74 -1.33
C GLU A 69 6.84 11.31 -2.55
N LYS A 70 6.45 10.03 -2.59
CA LYS A 70 5.61 9.47 -3.66
C LYS A 70 4.38 8.78 -3.06
N PRO A 71 3.19 9.02 -3.62
CA PRO A 71 2.01 8.26 -3.25
C PRO A 71 2.16 6.82 -3.74
N VAL A 72 1.56 5.89 -3.00
CA VAL A 72 1.42 4.49 -3.39
C VAL A 72 0.00 4.04 -3.12
N GLU A 73 -0.58 3.32 -4.09
CA GLU A 73 -1.94 2.79 -4.00
C GLU A 73 -1.93 1.30 -4.31
N PHE A 74 -2.74 0.58 -3.54
CA PHE A 74 -3.18 -0.77 -3.85
C PHE A 74 -4.70 -0.74 -4.02
N LYS A 75 -5.21 -1.16 -5.18
CA LYS A 75 -6.66 -1.15 -5.45
C LYS A 75 -7.12 -2.47 -6.07
N VAL A 76 -8.22 -3.01 -5.55
CA VAL A 76 -8.91 -4.20 -6.07
C VAL A 76 -10.37 -3.86 -6.26
N MET A 77 -10.92 -4.19 -7.43
CA MET A 77 -12.33 -4.00 -7.74
C MET A 77 -13.17 -5.15 -7.16
N GLY A 78 -14.40 -4.83 -6.78
CA GLY A 78 -15.37 -5.76 -6.21
C GLY A 78 -15.56 -5.59 -4.71
N ASN A 79 -16.51 -6.35 -4.17
CA ASN A 79 -16.82 -6.31 -2.75
C ASN A 79 -15.70 -6.95 -1.93
N SER A 80 -15.37 -6.34 -0.80
CA SER A 80 -14.31 -6.77 0.10
C SER A 80 -14.82 -6.86 1.52
N ASN A 81 -14.41 -7.92 2.22
CA ASN A 81 -14.67 -8.14 3.64
C ASN A 81 -13.37 -8.04 4.46
N VAL A 82 -12.38 -7.30 3.95
CA VAL A 82 -11.10 -7.10 4.63
C VAL A 82 -11.33 -6.43 5.98
N THR A 83 -10.78 -7.02 7.05
CA THR A 83 -10.90 -6.53 8.42
C THR A 83 -9.65 -5.80 8.91
N GLY A 84 -8.59 -5.80 8.12
CA GLY A 84 -7.32 -5.17 8.48
C GLY A 84 -6.29 -5.28 7.35
N VAL A 85 -5.28 -4.43 7.38
CA VAL A 85 -4.18 -4.43 6.42
C VAL A 85 -2.86 -4.46 7.16
N SER A 86 -1.95 -5.33 6.75
CA SER A 86 -0.58 -5.35 7.22
C SER A 86 0.35 -5.09 6.04
N ILE A 87 1.14 -4.03 6.13
CA ILE A 87 2.08 -3.61 5.09
C ILE A 87 3.48 -4.00 5.54
N TYR A 88 4.18 -4.76 4.71
CA TYR A 88 5.52 -5.26 4.93
C TYR A 88 6.50 -4.61 3.96
N HIS A 89 7.76 -4.53 4.33
CA HIS A 89 8.86 -4.20 3.44
C HIS A 89 10.08 -5.00 3.84
N GLU A 90 10.65 -5.72 2.87
CA GLU A 90 11.77 -6.64 3.08
C GLU A 90 11.44 -7.67 4.19
N GLY A 91 10.18 -8.12 4.22
CA GLY A 91 9.68 -9.09 5.20
C GLY A 91 9.47 -8.54 6.62
N LYS A 92 9.67 -7.23 6.86
CA LYS A 92 9.41 -6.58 8.14
C LYS A 92 8.10 -5.82 8.11
N LEU A 93 7.30 -5.94 9.17
CA LEU A 93 6.07 -5.17 9.30
C LEU A 93 6.40 -3.67 9.40
N LEU A 94 5.95 -2.89 8.43
CA LEU A 94 6.06 -1.43 8.43
C LEU A 94 4.86 -0.78 9.12
N HIS A 95 3.66 -1.23 8.75
CA HIS A 95 2.43 -0.58 9.19
C HIS A 95 1.29 -1.58 9.30
N LYS A 96 0.37 -1.31 10.23
CA LYS A 96 -0.84 -2.10 10.44
C LYS A 96 -2.03 -1.15 10.50
N ILE A 97 -3.00 -1.37 9.64
CA ILE A 97 -4.24 -0.61 9.56
C ILE A 97 -5.36 -1.52 10.08
N ASP A 98 -5.84 -1.24 11.28
CA ASP A 98 -6.96 -1.99 11.87
C ASP A 98 -8.30 -1.27 11.68
N ASN A 99 -8.28 0.05 11.43
CA ASN A 99 -9.48 0.82 11.15
C ASN A 99 -9.67 0.98 9.63
N ILE A 100 -10.59 0.20 9.06
CA ILE A 100 -10.94 0.27 7.65
C ILE A 100 -12.11 1.23 7.49
N MET A 101 -11.94 2.29 6.69
CA MET A 101 -13.03 3.20 6.36
C MET A 101 -14.01 2.48 5.43
N ILE A 102 -15.29 2.43 5.81
CA ILE A 102 -16.33 1.84 4.97
C ILE A 102 -17.19 2.98 4.44
N THR A 103 -17.51 2.92 3.15
CA THR A 103 -18.47 3.82 2.51
C THR A 103 -19.48 2.97 1.77
N ASP A 104 -20.77 3.22 1.96
CA ASP A 104 -21.87 2.42 1.42
C ASP A 104 -22.97 3.27 0.78
#